data_AF-A0A7W3NHG2-F1
#
_entry.id   AF-A0A7W3NHG2-F1
#
_cell.length_a   1.000
_cell.length_b   1.000
_cell.length_c   1.000
_cell.angle_alpha   90.00
_cell.angle_beta   90.00
_cell.angle_gamma   90.00
#
_symmetry.space_group_name_H-M   'P 1'
#
loop_
_entity.id
_entity.type
_entity.pdbx_description
1 polymer ?
#
loop_
_entity_poly.entity_id
_entity_poly.type
_entity_poly.pdbx_seq_one_letter_code
_entity_poly.pdbx_strand_id
1 'polypeptide(L)'
;MRTKQMRLRRIQHLAHEIMDKMNKDNEYTDCPTSKIVIDNLSRALGNLADPFGNYSLEYLEEKVEKAHYLLFKNEKKLKIK
;
A
#
# COMPACT_ATOMS: atom_id res chain seq x y z
N MET A 1 -21.63 9.10 4.99
CA MET A 1 -21.59 7.92 4.08
C MET A 1 -20.79 8.17 2.79
N ARG A 2 -21.06 9.23 2.00
CA ARG A 2 -20.32 9.50 0.74
C ARG A 2 -18.80 9.67 0.91
N THR A 3 -18.36 10.41 1.93
CA THR A 3 -16.93 10.60 2.26
C THR A 3 -16.22 9.30 2.62
N LYS A 4 -16.86 8.44 3.42
CA LYS A 4 -16.33 7.11 3.77
C LYS A 4 -16.11 6.25 2.53
N GLN A 5 -17.07 6.21 1.61
CA GLN A 5 -16.95 5.44 0.37
C GLN A 5 -15.89 5.98 -0.59
N MET A 6 -15.70 7.31 -0.65
CA MET A 6 -14.63 7.91 -1.47
C MET A 6 -13.24 7.55 -0.92
N ARG A 7 -13.07 7.59 0.41
CA ARG A 7 -11.84 7.18 1.08
C ARG A 7 -11.51 5.71 0.84
N LEU A 8 -12.50 4.83 0.98
CA LEU A 8 -12.34 3.40 0.66
C LEU A 8 -11.97 3.16 -0.80
N ARG A 9 -12.57 3.88 -1.75
CA ARG A 9 -12.20 3.79 -3.17
C ARG A 9 -10.75 4.22 -3.42
N ARG A 10 -10.29 5.27 -2.72
CA ARG A 10 -8.89 5.73 -2.81
C ARG A 10 -7.93 4.67 -2.27
N ILE A 11 -8.23 4.06 -1.13
CA ILE A 11 -7.45 2.94 -0.58
C ILE A 11 -7.39 1.77 -1.58
N GLN A 12 -8.54 1.37 -2.14
CA GLN A 12 -8.62 0.30 -3.13
C GLN A 12 -7.78 0.59 -4.38
N HIS A 13 -7.84 1.83 -4.88
CA HIS A 13 -7.08 2.25 -6.04
C HIS A 13 -5.56 2.19 -5.78
N LEU A 14 -5.09 2.72 -4.66
CA LEU A 14 -3.67 2.68 -4.28
C LEU A 14 -3.16 1.24 -4.10
N ALA A 15 -3.97 0.37 -3.48
CA ALA A 15 -3.65 -1.05 -3.33
C ALA A 15 -3.53 -1.75 -4.69
N HIS A 16 -4.40 -1.42 -5.64
CA HIS A 16 -4.33 -1.94 -7.00
C HIS A 16 -3.05 -1.50 -7.71
N GLU A 17 -2.67 -0.22 -7.63
CA GLU A 17 -1.43 0.28 -8.23
C GLU A 17 -0.18 -0.40 -7.64
N ILE A 18 -0.15 -0.62 -6.33
CA ILE A 18 0.95 -1.35 -5.67
C ILE A 18 1.04 -2.78 -6.20
N MET A 19 -0.09 -3.50 -6.28
CA MET A 19 -0.15 -4.87 -6.78
C MET A 19 0.33 -4.94 -8.22
N ASP A 20 -0.17 -4.05 -9.08
CA ASP A 20 0.21 -3.96 -10.49
C ASP A 20 1.72 -3.75 -10.66
N LYS A 21 2.30 -2.85 -9.87
CA LYS A 21 3.73 -2.54 -9.94
C LYS A 21 4.60 -3.68 -9.41
N MET A 22 4.26 -4.26 -8.28
CA MET A 22 5.00 -5.40 -7.72
C MET A 22 4.94 -6.64 -8.62
N ASN A 23 3.85 -6.84 -9.38
CA ASN A 23 3.71 -7.95 -10.32
C ASN A 23 4.45 -7.73 -11.65
N LYS A 24 4.62 -6.48 -12.10
CA LYS A 24 5.30 -6.15 -13.36
C LYS A 24 6.82 -6.13 -13.21
N ASP A 25 7.31 -5.67 -12.06
CA ASP A 25 8.73 -5.45 -11.83
C ASP A 25 9.34 -6.64 -11.07
N ASN A 26 9.97 -7.56 -11.81
CA ASN A 26 10.64 -8.76 -11.27
C ASN A 26 11.82 -8.46 -10.31
N GLU A 27 12.22 -7.19 -10.16
CA GLU A 27 13.33 -6.76 -9.28
C GLU A 27 12.92 -6.64 -7.80
N TYR A 28 11.62 -6.69 -7.48
CA TYR A 28 11.15 -6.52 -6.11
C TYR A 28 11.18 -7.79 -5.27
N THR A 29 11.46 -8.96 -5.82
CA THR A 29 11.52 -10.21 -5.04
C THR A 29 12.62 -10.23 -3.97
N ASP A 30 13.72 -9.49 -4.16
CA ASP A 30 14.84 -9.40 -3.20
C ASP A 30 15.16 -7.99 -2.69
N CYS A 31 14.33 -6.99 -3.01
CA CYS A 31 14.57 -5.62 -2.58
C CYS A 31 14.14 -5.37 -1.11
N PRO A 32 14.95 -4.72 -0.25
CA PRO A 32 14.52 -4.32 1.09
C PRO A 32 13.23 -3.48 1.11
N THR A 33 12.99 -2.71 0.04
CA THR A 33 11.79 -1.88 -0.12
C THR A 33 10.53 -2.74 -0.27
N SER A 34 10.59 -3.88 -0.96
CA SER A 34 9.41 -4.74 -1.16
C SER A 34 8.95 -5.38 0.14
N LYS A 35 9.89 -5.80 0.99
CA LYS A 35 9.59 -6.32 2.34
C LYS A 35 8.82 -5.31 3.17
N ILE A 36 9.20 -4.02 3.11
CA ILE A 36 8.51 -2.94 3.83
C ILE A 36 7.13 -2.66 3.23
N VAL A 37 7.00 -2.69 1.90
CA VAL A 37 5.72 -2.51 1.20
C VAL A 37 4.75 -3.65 1.56
N ILE A 38 5.21 -4.90 1.52
CA ILE A 38 4.43 -6.10 1.89
C ILE A 38 4.01 -6.03 3.36
N ASP A 39 4.91 -5.66 4.27
CA ASP A 39 4.59 -5.51 5.70
C ASP A 39 3.50 -4.44 5.94
N ASN A 40 3.64 -3.27 5.33
CA ASN A 40 2.63 -2.20 5.45
C ASN A 40 1.25 -2.64 4.91
N LEU A 41 1.22 -3.37 3.79
CA LEU A 41 -0.03 -3.91 3.23
C LEU A 41 -0.61 -5.04 4.08
N SER A 42 0.22 -5.92 4.60
CA SER A 42 -0.20 -7.02 5.48
C SER A 42 -0.83 -6.48 6.76
N ARG A 43 -0.27 -5.40 7.31
CA ARG A 43 -0.85 -4.66 8.44
C ARG A 43 -2.19 -4.01 8.06
N ALA A 44 -2.30 -3.40 6.88
CA ALA A 44 -3.58 -2.85 6.41
C ALA A 44 -4.66 -3.94 6.24
N LEU A 45 -4.31 -5.12 5.70
CA LEU A 45 -5.24 -6.24 5.51
C LEU A 45 -5.62 -6.93 6.81
N GLY A 46 -4.66 -7.20 7.69
CA GLY A 46 -4.93 -7.74 9.04
C GLY A 46 -5.89 -6.85 9.82
N ASN A 47 -5.87 -5.55 9.56
CA ASN A 47 -6.75 -4.56 10.18
C ASN A 47 -8.11 -4.43 9.48
N LEU A 48 -8.22 -4.72 8.18
CA LEU A 48 -9.52 -4.82 7.50
C LEU A 48 -10.28 -6.07 7.94
N ALA A 49 -9.55 -7.11 8.34
CA ALA A 49 -10.09 -8.34 8.92
C ALA A 49 -10.45 -8.20 10.41
N ASP A 50 -10.29 -7.02 11.02
CA ASP A 50 -10.62 -6.74 12.42
C ASP A 50 -12.11 -7.00 12.69
N PRO A 51 -12.46 -8.12 13.34
CA PRO A 51 -13.85 -8.47 13.62
C PRO A 51 -14.49 -7.52 14.64
N PHE A 52 -13.68 -6.74 15.35
CA PHE A 52 -14.08 -5.90 16.48
C PHE A 52 -14.06 -4.39 16.16
N GLY A 53 -13.53 -3.98 15.00
CA GLY A 53 -13.61 -2.61 14.48
C GLY A 53 -12.84 -1.54 15.27
N ASN A 54 -11.75 -1.92 15.95
CA ASN A 54 -10.93 -1.04 16.78
C ASN A 54 -10.07 -0.06 16.00
N TYR A 55 -9.85 -0.26 14.70
CA TYR A 55 -8.96 0.58 13.89
C TYR A 55 -9.70 1.43 12.86
N SER A 56 -9.29 2.70 12.75
CA SER A 56 -9.97 3.72 11.96
C SER A 56 -9.53 3.75 10.48
N LEU A 57 -10.33 4.42 9.64
CA LEU A 57 -10.01 4.63 8.22
C LEU A 57 -8.71 5.41 8.02
N GLU A 58 -8.41 6.34 8.91
CA GLU A 58 -7.17 7.12 8.90
C GLU A 58 -5.94 6.22 8.99
N TYR A 59 -6.01 5.16 9.80
CA TYR A 59 -4.92 4.19 9.93
C TYR A 59 -4.69 3.43 8.61
N LEU A 60 -5.76 2.98 7.97
CA LEU A 60 -5.68 2.25 6.70
C LEU A 60 -5.11 3.13 5.59
N GLU A 61 -5.53 4.39 5.53
CA GLU A 61 -4.98 5.37 4.59
C GLU A 61 -3.48 5.56 4.82
N GLU A 62 -3.04 5.76 6.07
CA GLU A 62 -1.62 5.95 6.41
C GLU A 62 -0.75 4.79 5.91
N LYS A 63 -1.16 3.53 6.15
CA LYS A 63 -0.34 2.37 5.76
C LYS A 63 -0.29 2.16 4.25
N VAL A 64 -1.41 2.34 3.56
CA VAL A 64 -1.48 2.16 2.11
C VAL A 64 -0.78 3.31 1.38
N GLU A 65 -0.95 4.56 1.83
CA GLU A 65 -0.23 5.71 1.28
C GLU A 65 1.30 5.57 1.48
N LYS A 66 1.75 5.09 2.65
CA LYS A 66 3.17 4.85 2.91
C LYS A 66 3.75 3.76 2.01
N ALA A 67 3.02 2.66 1.82
CA ALA A 67 3.40 1.58 0.92
C ALA A 67 3.52 2.07 -0.52
N HIS A 68 2.51 2.81 -0.99
CA HIS A 68 2.51 3.42 -2.31
C HIS A 68 3.70 4.36 -2.50
N TYR A 69 3.89 5.30 -1.58
CA TYR A 69 5.00 6.25 -1.63
C TYR A 69 6.37 5.56 -1.73
N LEU A 70 6.62 4.50 -0.96
CA LEU A 70 7.89 3.77 -0.98
C LEU A 70 8.14 3.06 -2.32
N LEU A 71 7.09 2.53 -2.94
CA LEU A 71 7.21 1.80 -4.20
C LEU A 71 7.38 2.74 -5.40
N PHE A 72 6.62 3.83 -5.44
CA PHE A 72 6.59 4.75 -6.58
C PHE A 72 7.62 5.88 -6.49
N LYS A 73 7.97 6.38 -5.29
CA LYS A 73 8.98 7.46 -5.17
C LYS A 73 10.41 6.97 -5.37
N ASN A 74 10.69 5.69 -5.10
CA ASN A 74 12.01 5.12 -5.32
C ASN A 74 12.34 4.90 -6.81
N GLU A 75 11.37 4.96 -7.73
CA GLU A 75 11.65 4.90 -9.18
C GLU A 75 12.57 6.04 -9.66
N LYS A 76 12.47 7.25 -9.08
CA LYS A 76 13.37 8.36 -9.43
C LYS A 76 14.82 8.09 -9.02
N LYS A 77 15.05 7.21 -8.05
CA LYS A 77 16.41 6.77 -7.65
C LYS A 77 16.90 5.59 -8.50
N LEU A 78 16.00 4.77 -9.03
CA LEU A 78 16.33 3.60 -9.86
C LEU A 78 16.61 3.94 -11.32
N LYS A 79 16.14 5.10 -11.83
CA LYS A 79 16.45 5.59 -13.19
C LYS A 79 17.85 6.21 -13.35
N ILE A 80 18.70 6.14 -12.33
CA ILE A 80 20.11 6.53 -12.41
C ILE A 80 20.94 5.24 -12.32
N LYS A 81 21.08 4.55 -13.45
CA LYS A 81 22.11 3.55 -13.68
C LYS A 81 22.40 3.46 -15.17
#